data_AF-A0A9P5I1V9-F1
#
_entry.id   AF-A0A9P5I1V9-F1
#
_cell.length_a   1.000
_cell.length_b   1.000
_cell.length_c   1.000
_cell.angle_alpha   90.00
_cell.angle_beta   90.00
_cell.angle_gamma   90.00
#
_symmetry.space_group_name_H-M   'P 1'
#
loop_
_entity.id
_entity.type
_entity.pdbx_description
1 polymer ?
#
loop_
_entity_poly.entity_id
_entity_poly.type
_entity_poly.pdbx_seq_one_letter_code
_entity_poly.pdbx_strand_id
1 'polypeptide(L)'
;MAHLHDCEIRGIKALRESEEGVKVFLFFVKAWCSFVKHHHDVEEELLESFTDRPGCISANVAQHAMFGLGLHELADYSHATKVRSLIDGFADTLRNHLKSETSASLALQTYKSEGIMKIFKECEAAGFNQPNFGITPLYDLTQDIALPLILGLSESTFENGKYVFSDVPGFARYLVHYWYCRTQQGAWRFLPWDNLMWGMPRSLAFLN
;
A
#
# COMPACT_ATOMS: atom_id res chain seq x y z
N MET A 1 -5.33 7.90 -3.39
CA MET A 1 -4.05 7.97 -4.14
C MET A 1 -2.91 8.45 -3.26
N ALA A 2 -2.74 9.75 -2.98
CA ALA A 2 -1.56 10.25 -2.23
C ALA A 2 -1.32 9.56 -0.86
N HIS A 3 -2.37 9.25 -0.10
CA HIS A 3 -2.26 8.51 1.15
C HIS A 3 -1.79 7.05 0.98
N LEU A 4 -2.22 6.38 -0.10
CA LEU A 4 -1.78 5.02 -0.40
C LEU A 4 -0.31 5.02 -0.84
N HIS A 5 0.12 5.98 -1.65
CA HIS A 5 1.52 6.12 -2.07
C HIS A 5 2.44 6.36 -0.86
N ASP A 6 1.96 7.16 0.09
CA ASP A 6 2.66 7.38 1.35
C ASP A 6 2.77 6.10 2.19
N CYS A 7 1.72 5.26 2.23
CA CYS A 7 1.79 3.93 2.83
C CYS A 7 2.84 3.05 2.13
N GLU A 8 2.92 3.07 0.79
CA GLU A 8 3.91 2.30 0.04
C GLU A 8 5.35 2.73 0.38
N ILE A 9 5.62 4.04 0.38
CA ILE A 9 6.93 4.61 0.72
C ILE A 9 7.33 4.23 2.15
N ARG A 10 6.40 4.32 3.10
CA ARG A 10 6.64 3.94 4.51
C ARG A 10 6.86 2.44 4.66
N GLY A 11 6.17 1.62 3.88
CA GLY A 11 6.39 0.18 3.88
C GLY A 11 7.79 -0.18 3.39
N ILE A 12 8.31 0.46 2.33
CA ILE A 12 9.72 0.31 1.93
C ILE A 12 10.66 0.64 3.08
N LYS A 13 10.41 1.75 3.78
CA LYS A 13 11.25 2.16 4.92
C LYS A 13 11.23 1.10 6.03
N ALA A 14 10.04 0.65 6.42
CA ALA A 14 9.86 -0.40 7.42
C ALA A 14 10.60 -1.70 7.05
N LEU A 15 10.52 -2.12 5.78
CA LEU A 15 11.21 -3.31 5.29
C LEU A 15 12.74 -3.17 5.32
N ARG A 16 13.28 -1.97 5.05
CA ARG A 16 14.73 -1.72 5.06
C ARG A 16 15.32 -1.59 6.46
N GLU A 17 14.51 -1.19 7.45
CA GLU A 17 14.93 -0.95 8.84
C GLU A 17 14.66 -2.15 9.77
N SER A 18 13.99 -3.19 9.27
CA SER A 18 13.70 -4.41 10.04
C SER A 18 14.83 -5.43 9.97
N GLU A 19 15.05 -6.17 11.07
CA GLU A 19 16.01 -7.28 11.09
C GLU A 19 15.49 -8.49 10.29
N GLU A 20 16.36 -9.03 9.45
CA GLU A 20 16.10 -10.19 8.58
C GLU A 20 16.09 -11.50 9.40
N GLY A 21 15.26 -12.48 9.03
CA GLY A 21 15.42 -13.87 9.50
C GLY A 21 14.29 -14.49 10.32
N VAL A 22 13.10 -13.88 10.39
CA VAL A 22 11.93 -14.48 11.06
C VAL A 22 10.81 -14.73 10.04
N LYS A 23 10.16 -15.91 10.08
CA LYS A 23 8.99 -16.27 9.23
C LYS A 23 7.94 -15.14 9.15
N VAL A 24 7.81 -14.43 10.25
CA VAL A 24 6.86 -13.34 10.44
C VAL A 24 7.26 -12.06 9.68
N PHE A 25 8.56 -11.83 9.47
CA PHE A 25 9.05 -10.75 8.61
C PHE A 25 8.75 -11.03 7.14
N LEU A 26 8.97 -12.27 6.69
CA LEU A 26 8.62 -12.70 5.33
C LEU A 26 7.12 -12.55 5.04
N PHE A 27 6.27 -12.83 6.03
CA PHE A 27 4.84 -12.54 5.92
C PHE A 27 4.58 -11.05 5.69
N PHE A 28 5.24 -10.17 6.46
CA PHE A 28 5.09 -8.73 6.32
C PHE A 28 5.58 -8.22 4.94
N VAL A 29 6.72 -8.74 4.45
CA VAL A 29 7.22 -8.48 3.09
C VAL A 29 6.16 -8.85 2.05
N LYS A 30 5.61 -10.07 2.14
CA LYS A 30 4.60 -10.56 1.20
C LYS A 30 3.32 -9.73 1.26
N ALA A 31 2.83 -9.41 2.46
CA ALA A 31 1.64 -8.56 2.66
C ALA A 31 1.82 -7.18 2.03
N TRP A 32 2.99 -6.56 2.21
CA TRP A 32 3.31 -5.28 1.57
C TRP A 32 3.37 -5.40 0.04
N CYS A 33 3.99 -6.45 -0.50
CA CYS A 33 4.02 -6.67 -1.95
C CYS A 33 2.62 -6.88 -2.54
N SER A 34 1.75 -7.64 -1.85
CA SER A 34 0.36 -7.81 -2.27
C SER A 34 -0.41 -6.49 -2.25
N PHE A 35 -0.17 -5.62 -1.26
CA PHE A 35 -0.77 -4.30 -1.19
C PHE A 35 -0.37 -3.42 -2.39
N VAL A 36 0.93 -3.30 -2.66
CA VAL A 36 1.43 -2.53 -3.82
C VAL A 36 0.86 -3.09 -5.12
N LYS A 37 0.91 -4.42 -5.32
CA LYS A 37 0.37 -5.05 -6.53
C LYS A 37 -1.10 -4.73 -6.73
N HIS A 38 -1.91 -4.87 -5.68
CA HIS A 38 -3.34 -4.59 -5.75
C HIS A 38 -3.64 -3.12 -6.02
N HIS A 39 -2.95 -2.20 -5.36
CA HIS A 39 -3.11 -0.75 -5.58
C HIS A 39 -2.99 -0.41 -7.06
N HIS A 40 -1.92 -0.88 -7.71
CA HIS A 40 -1.69 -0.62 -9.13
C HIS A 40 -2.64 -1.39 -10.07
N ASP A 41 -3.08 -2.61 -9.70
CA ASP A 41 -4.08 -3.34 -10.50
C ASP A 41 -5.43 -2.59 -10.52
N VAL A 42 -5.84 -2.02 -9.40
CA VAL A 42 -7.07 -1.22 -9.30
C VAL A 42 -6.95 0.08 -10.11
N GLU A 43 -5.79 0.71 -10.10
CA GLU A 43 -5.53 1.88 -10.95
C GLU A 43 -5.66 1.54 -12.44
N GLU A 44 -5.03 0.45 -12.88
CA GLU A 44 -5.12 0.00 -14.27
C GLU A 44 -6.57 -0.29 -14.68
N GLU A 45 -7.32 -1.03 -13.87
CA GLU A 45 -8.71 -1.39 -14.19
C GLU A 45 -9.66 -0.18 -14.20
N LEU A 46 -9.59 0.67 -13.17
CA LEU A 46 -10.57 1.74 -12.95
C LEU A 46 -10.20 3.05 -13.64
N LEU A 47 -8.91 3.39 -13.77
CA LEU A 47 -8.51 4.62 -14.46
C LEU A 47 -8.55 4.45 -15.98
N GLU A 48 -8.25 3.26 -16.51
CA GLU A 48 -8.35 3.02 -17.95
C GLU A 48 -9.81 3.05 -18.42
N SER A 49 -10.72 2.47 -17.63
CA SER A 49 -12.15 2.48 -17.91
C SER A 49 -12.82 3.86 -17.74
N PHE A 50 -12.19 4.78 -17.00
CA PHE A 50 -12.75 6.10 -16.76
C PHE A 50 -12.62 7.06 -17.95
N THR A 51 -11.52 6.98 -18.69
CA THR A 51 -11.26 7.98 -19.71
C THR A 51 -11.79 7.51 -21.07
N ASP A 52 -12.58 8.35 -21.74
CA ASP A 52 -12.88 8.21 -23.17
C ASP A 52 -11.62 8.40 -24.07
N ARG A 53 -10.42 8.37 -23.48
CA ARG A 53 -9.12 8.54 -24.13
C ARG A 53 -8.27 7.29 -23.92
N PRO A 54 -8.33 6.34 -24.85
CA PRO A 54 -7.44 5.18 -24.84
C PRO A 54 -5.98 5.61 -24.63
N GLY A 55 -5.29 4.94 -23.70
CA GLY A 55 -3.88 5.20 -23.40
C GLY A 55 -3.60 6.39 -22.47
N CYS A 56 -4.60 6.99 -21.82
CA CYS A 56 -4.37 8.08 -20.86
C CYS A 56 -3.46 7.70 -19.68
N ILE A 57 -3.47 6.42 -19.27
CA ILE A 57 -2.63 5.86 -18.21
C ILE A 57 -1.49 5.00 -18.76
N SER A 58 -1.26 4.97 -20.07
CA SER A 58 -0.23 4.11 -20.69
C SER A 58 1.18 4.38 -20.13
N ALA A 59 1.46 5.63 -19.75
CA ALA A 59 2.69 5.99 -19.05
C ALA A 59 2.78 5.36 -17.65
N ASN A 60 1.68 5.36 -16.89
CA ASN A 60 1.61 4.71 -15.57
C ASN A 60 1.80 3.19 -15.71
N VAL A 61 1.05 2.55 -16.62
CA VAL A 61 1.19 1.11 -16.92
C VAL A 61 2.62 0.74 -17.29
N ALA A 62 3.28 1.54 -18.15
CA ALA A 62 4.67 1.32 -18.51
C ALA A 62 5.61 1.43 -17.29
N GLN A 63 5.36 2.37 -16.38
CA GLN A 63 6.12 2.50 -15.13
C GLN A 63 5.83 1.35 -14.15
N HIS A 64 4.59 0.87 -14.06
CA HIS A 64 4.23 -0.31 -13.27
C HIS A 64 5.05 -1.53 -13.70
N ALA A 65 5.17 -1.75 -15.01
CA ALA A 65 6.00 -2.81 -15.55
C ALA A 65 7.49 -2.68 -15.18
N MET A 66 8.01 -1.45 -15.01
CA MET A 66 9.42 -1.22 -14.68
C MET A 66 9.78 -1.68 -13.25
N PHE A 67 8.90 -1.51 -12.26
CA PHE A 67 9.15 -1.99 -10.91
C PHE A 67 8.51 -3.37 -10.63
N GLY A 68 7.54 -3.78 -11.44
CA GLY A 68 6.74 -4.99 -11.23
C GLY A 68 7.58 -6.27 -11.15
N LEU A 69 8.66 -6.38 -11.94
CA LEU A 69 9.56 -7.53 -11.86
C LEU A 69 10.26 -7.60 -10.49
N GLY A 70 10.81 -6.47 -10.00
CA GLY A 70 11.47 -6.43 -8.70
C GLY A 70 10.49 -6.66 -7.54
N LEU A 71 9.25 -6.17 -7.67
CA LEU A 71 8.17 -6.45 -6.71
C LEU A 71 7.81 -7.94 -6.68
N HIS A 72 7.77 -8.59 -7.85
CA HIS A 72 7.55 -10.03 -7.97
C HIS A 72 8.67 -10.85 -7.35
N GLU A 73 9.91 -10.52 -7.66
CA GLU A 73 11.08 -11.16 -7.05
C GLU A 73 11.07 -11.03 -5.53
N LEU A 74 10.68 -9.86 -5.00
CA LEU A 74 10.53 -9.65 -3.56
C LEU A 74 9.38 -10.45 -2.95
N ALA A 75 8.25 -10.59 -3.64
CA ALA A 75 7.09 -11.35 -3.16
C ALA A 75 7.33 -12.86 -3.16
N ASP A 76 8.03 -13.39 -4.18
CA ASP A 76 8.39 -14.80 -4.31
C ASP A 76 9.57 -15.19 -3.39
N TYR A 77 10.26 -14.19 -2.85
CA TYR A 77 11.42 -14.40 -2.01
C TYR A 77 11.07 -15.07 -0.67
N SER A 78 11.66 -16.23 -0.44
CA SER A 78 11.44 -17.03 0.77
C SER A 78 12.50 -16.84 1.87
N HIS A 79 13.53 -16.00 1.67
CA HIS A 79 14.74 -16.05 2.52
C HIS A 79 15.13 -14.80 3.34
N ALA A 80 14.42 -13.70 3.49
CA ALA A 80 14.80 -12.54 4.34
C ALA A 80 16.19 -11.85 4.10
N THR A 81 17.33 -12.53 3.94
CA THR A 81 18.70 -11.96 3.88
C THR A 81 19.04 -11.14 2.64
N LYS A 82 18.09 -11.01 1.71
CA LYS A 82 18.24 -10.26 0.46
C LYS A 82 17.14 -9.21 0.30
N VAL A 83 16.29 -9.01 1.31
CA VAL A 83 15.15 -8.08 1.20
C VAL A 83 15.66 -6.68 0.85
N ARG A 84 16.72 -6.21 1.52
CA ARG A 84 17.30 -4.90 1.18
C ARG A 84 17.80 -4.82 -0.26
N SER A 85 18.57 -5.81 -0.73
CA SER A 85 19.09 -5.82 -2.11
C SER A 85 17.99 -5.90 -3.16
N LEU A 86 16.91 -6.66 -2.89
CA LEU A 86 15.77 -6.76 -3.80
C LEU A 86 15.01 -5.44 -3.85
N ILE A 87 14.77 -4.80 -2.69
CA ILE A 87 14.16 -3.47 -2.61
C ILE A 87 15.00 -2.43 -3.36
N ASP A 88 16.32 -2.42 -3.16
CA ASP A 88 17.21 -1.47 -3.82
C ASP A 88 17.16 -1.62 -5.36
N GLY A 89 16.80 -2.80 -5.87
CA GLY A 89 16.63 -3.05 -7.30
C GLY A 89 15.43 -2.35 -7.96
N PHE A 90 14.38 -1.98 -7.21
CA PHE A 90 13.17 -1.36 -7.78
C PHE A 90 12.65 -0.12 -7.04
N ALA A 91 13.15 0.18 -5.83
CA ALA A 91 12.58 1.21 -4.98
C ALA A 91 12.64 2.62 -5.60
N ASP A 92 13.69 2.94 -6.35
CA ASP A 92 13.80 4.24 -7.02
C ASP A 92 12.83 4.35 -8.20
N THR A 93 12.63 3.26 -8.94
CA THR A 93 11.61 3.18 -9.99
C THR A 93 10.21 3.39 -9.41
N LEU A 94 9.87 2.71 -8.31
CA LEU A 94 8.59 2.88 -7.63
C LEU A 94 8.42 4.32 -7.13
N ARG A 95 9.42 4.90 -6.44
CA ARG A 95 9.35 6.29 -5.97
C ARG A 95 9.13 7.29 -7.10
N ASN A 96 9.82 7.10 -8.23
CA ASN A 96 9.66 7.95 -9.40
C ASN A 96 8.26 7.82 -10.00
N HIS A 97 7.73 6.61 -10.09
CA HIS A 97 6.35 6.35 -10.49
C HIS A 97 5.36 7.12 -9.62
N LEU A 98 5.37 6.88 -8.29
CA LEU A 98 4.44 7.52 -7.33
C LEU A 98 4.49 9.05 -7.39
N LYS A 99 5.68 9.62 -7.63
CA LYS A 99 5.86 11.07 -7.83
C LYS A 99 5.26 11.54 -9.14
N SER A 100 5.52 10.84 -10.24
CA SER A 100 5.02 11.23 -11.56
C SER A 100 3.51 11.09 -11.68
N GLU A 101 2.93 10.07 -11.04
CA GLU A 101 1.50 9.84 -11.04
C GLU A 101 0.73 10.98 -10.37
N THR A 102 1.26 11.56 -9.28
CA THR A 102 0.63 12.73 -8.65
C THR A 102 0.41 13.87 -9.67
N SER A 103 1.36 14.06 -10.59
CA SER A 103 1.25 15.07 -11.65
C SER A 103 0.24 14.66 -12.72
N ALA A 104 0.18 13.36 -13.08
CA ALA A 104 -0.79 12.81 -14.01
C ALA A 104 -2.22 12.89 -13.47
N SER A 105 -2.44 12.52 -12.19
CA SER A 105 -3.73 12.66 -11.51
C SER A 105 -4.17 14.12 -11.43
N LEU A 106 -3.25 15.06 -11.16
CA LEU A 106 -3.58 16.49 -11.17
C LEU A 106 -3.99 16.96 -12.56
N ALA A 107 -3.38 16.42 -13.62
CA ALA A 107 -3.77 16.74 -15.00
C ALA A 107 -5.22 16.28 -15.32
N LEU A 108 -5.78 15.31 -14.58
CA LEU A 108 -7.17 14.90 -14.72
C LEU A 108 -8.16 15.98 -14.24
N GLN A 109 -7.73 17.03 -13.55
CA GLN A 109 -8.61 18.15 -13.15
C GLN A 109 -9.35 18.81 -14.32
N THR A 110 -8.90 18.57 -15.56
CA THR A 110 -9.57 19.05 -16.78
C THR A 110 -10.88 18.33 -17.09
N TYR A 111 -11.14 17.16 -16.49
CA TYR A 111 -12.39 16.41 -16.64
C TYR A 111 -13.44 16.85 -15.60
N LYS A 112 -14.72 16.53 -15.85
CA LYS A 112 -15.81 16.88 -14.91
C LYS A 112 -15.59 16.21 -13.55
N SER A 113 -15.59 17.01 -12.48
CA SER A 113 -15.27 16.58 -11.11
C SER A 113 -16.14 15.44 -10.60
N GLU A 114 -17.42 15.37 -10.97
CA GLU A 114 -18.33 14.30 -10.53
C GLU A 114 -17.90 12.91 -11.01
N GLY A 115 -17.44 12.79 -12.27
CA GLY A 115 -16.96 11.53 -12.83
C GLY A 115 -15.67 11.07 -12.14
N ILE A 116 -14.73 12.00 -11.95
CA ILE A 116 -13.45 11.72 -11.29
C ILE A 116 -13.69 11.28 -9.83
N MET A 117 -14.58 11.98 -9.12
CA MET A 117 -14.90 11.68 -7.73
C MET A 117 -15.63 10.34 -7.59
N LYS A 118 -16.46 9.96 -8.57
CA LYS A 118 -17.10 8.65 -8.61
C LYS A 118 -16.04 7.54 -8.71
N ILE A 119 -15.14 7.63 -9.69
CA ILE A 119 -14.08 6.64 -9.86
C ILE A 119 -13.14 6.60 -8.66
N PHE A 120 -12.78 7.75 -8.11
CA PHE A 120 -11.97 7.82 -6.90
C PHE A 120 -12.62 7.03 -5.74
N LYS A 121 -13.93 7.21 -5.53
CA LYS A 121 -14.68 6.45 -4.52
C LYS A 121 -14.81 4.97 -4.87
N GLU A 122 -14.88 4.62 -6.14
CA GLU A 122 -14.87 3.22 -6.61
C GLU A 122 -13.50 2.57 -6.39
N CYS A 123 -12.39 3.28 -6.63
CA CYS A 123 -11.04 2.84 -6.28
C CYS A 123 -10.90 2.61 -4.76
N GLU A 124 -11.35 3.58 -3.95
CA GLU A 124 -11.34 3.42 -2.49
C GLU A 124 -12.21 2.23 -2.06
N ALA A 125 -13.43 2.10 -2.59
CA ALA A 125 -14.34 1.01 -2.26
C ALA A 125 -13.83 -0.36 -2.73
N ALA A 126 -13.21 -0.44 -3.91
CA ALA A 126 -12.58 -1.66 -4.42
C ALA A 126 -11.45 -2.12 -3.50
N GLY A 127 -10.68 -1.17 -2.96
CA GLY A 127 -9.66 -1.43 -1.94
C GLY A 127 -10.20 -1.93 -0.59
N PHE A 128 -11.50 -1.78 -0.30
CA PHE A 128 -12.12 -2.23 0.96
C PHE A 128 -13.09 -3.40 0.82
N ASN A 129 -13.76 -3.58 -0.33
CA ASN A 129 -14.92 -4.46 -0.46
C ASN A 129 -14.72 -5.72 -1.33
N GLN A 130 -13.52 -5.97 -1.86
CA GLN A 130 -13.28 -7.16 -2.69
C GLN A 130 -13.14 -8.43 -1.81
N PRO A 131 -14.01 -9.45 -1.99
CA PRO A 131 -13.90 -10.72 -1.28
C PRO A 131 -12.73 -11.52 -1.87
N ASN A 132 -11.66 -11.67 -1.07
CA ASN A 132 -10.40 -12.34 -1.41
C ASN A 132 -9.58 -11.62 -2.51
N PHE A 133 -8.62 -10.78 -2.10
CA PHE A 133 -7.62 -10.19 -3.00
C PHE A 133 -6.58 -11.23 -3.42
N GLY A 134 -6.98 -12.22 -4.20
CA GLY A 134 -6.11 -13.26 -4.70
C GLY A 134 -6.14 -13.33 -6.21
N ILE A 135 -5.38 -12.50 -6.93
CA ILE A 135 -5.20 -12.69 -8.39
C ILE A 135 -4.36 -13.96 -8.64
N THR A 136 -3.50 -14.32 -7.69
CA THR A 136 -2.69 -15.55 -7.69
C THR A 136 -2.33 -15.99 -6.26
N PRO A 137 -1.89 -17.24 -6.01
CA PRO A 137 -1.41 -17.68 -4.69
C PRO A 137 -0.21 -16.87 -4.14
N LEU A 138 0.48 -16.14 -5.02
CA LEU A 138 1.60 -15.28 -4.68
C LEU A 138 1.14 -13.94 -4.08
N TYR A 139 0.01 -13.41 -4.52
CA TYR A 139 -0.54 -12.15 -4.04
C TYR A 139 -1.89 -12.43 -3.41
N ASP A 140 -1.89 -12.63 -2.10
CA ASP A 140 -3.09 -12.79 -1.28
C ASP A 140 -3.15 -11.63 -0.28
N LEU A 141 -4.23 -10.87 -0.29
CA LEU A 141 -4.45 -9.71 0.58
C LEU A 141 -5.88 -9.65 1.11
N THR A 142 -6.24 -10.60 1.96
CA THR A 142 -7.53 -10.61 2.64
C THR A 142 -7.73 -9.36 3.51
N GLN A 143 -8.98 -9.02 3.85
CA GLN A 143 -9.29 -7.84 4.67
C GLN A 143 -8.59 -7.86 6.04
N ASP A 144 -8.38 -9.04 6.63
CA ASP A 144 -7.66 -9.21 7.89
C ASP A 144 -6.15 -8.95 7.78
N ILE A 145 -5.61 -8.84 6.56
CA ILE A 145 -4.23 -8.45 6.26
C ILE A 145 -4.18 -7.00 5.78
N ALA A 146 -5.07 -6.63 4.84
CA ALA A 146 -5.12 -5.30 4.24
C ALA A 146 -5.36 -4.20 5.29
N LEU A 147 -6.35 -4.40 6.16
CA LEU A 147 -6.76 -3.36 7.12
C LEU A 147 -5.68 -3.06 8.17
N PRO A 148 -5.06 -4.05 8.85
CA PRO A 148 -3.93 -3.76 9.74
C PRO A 148 -2.75 -3.13 9.01
N LEU A 149 -2.44 -3.58 7.80
CA LEU A 149 -1.30 -3.08 7.03
C LEU A 149 -1.50 -1.61 6.64
N ILE A 150 -2.62 -1.27 6.00
CA ILE A 150 -2.88 0.09 5.51
C ILE A 150 -3.02 1.06 6.69
N LEU A 151 -3.79 0.73 7.72
CA LEU A 151 -3.98 1.62 8.86
C LEU A 151 -2.70 1.78 9.69
N GLY A 152 -1.87 0.73 9.78
CA GLY A 152 -0.60 0.77 10.48
C GLY A 152 0.54 1.41 9.69
N LEU A 153 0.38 1.60 8.38
CA LEU A 153 1.27 2.42 7.54
C LEU A 153 0.79 3.87 7.44
N SER A 154 -0.51 4.11 7.60
CA SER A 154 -1.13 5.44 7.56
C SER A 154 -0.72 6.31 8.74
N GLU A 155 -0.30 7.54 8.48
CA GLU A 155 -0.06 8.56 9.50
C GLU A 155 -1.30 9.43 9.70
N SER A 156 -1.62 9.72 10.97
CA SER A 156 -2.70 10.64 11.34
C SER A 156 -2.19 12.00 11.82
N THR A 157 -0.87 12.17 12.02
CA THR A 157 -0.27 13.39 12.55
C THR A 157 0.18 14.40 11.50
N PHE A 158 0.22 14.02 10.22
CA PHE A 158 0.67 14.90 9.13
C PHE A 158 -0.20 16.16 9.03
N GLU A 159 0.44 17.34 8.90
CA GLU A 159 -0.21 18.65 8.95
C GLU A 159 -1.24 18.82 10.09
N ASN A 160 -0.87 18.42 11.31
CA ASN A 160 -1.76 18.48 12.49
C ASN A 160 -3.06 17.66 12.32
N GLY A 161 -3.01 16.57 11.56
CA GLY A 161 -4.17 15.70 11.31
C GLY A 161 -5.18 16.27 10.32
N LYS A 162 -4.75 17.21 9.48
CA LYS A 162 -5.58 17.77 8.40
C LYS A 162 -5.85 16.76 7.29
N TYR A 163 -4.93 15.82 7.06
CA TYR A 163 -5.00 14.84 5.99
C TYR A 163 -4.92 13.43 6.58
N VAL A 164 -6.05 12.92 7.05
CA VAL A 164 -6.17 11.55 7.59
C VAL A 164 -6.71 10.62 6.50
N PHE A 165 -6.06 9.46 6.33
CA PHE A 165 -6.52 8.46 5.38
C PHE A 165 -7.88 7.89 5.79
N SER A 166 -8.87 8.11 4.90
CA SER A 166 -10.27 7.70 4.97
C SER A 166 -11.03 8.19 6.20
N ASP A 167 -12.30 8.59 6.01
CA ASP A 167 -13.30 8.72 7.09
C ASP A 167 -13.69 7.31 7.60
N VAL A 168 -12.71 6.50 7.99
CA VAL A 168 -12.99 5.22 8.64
C VAL A 168 -13.72 5.52 9.94
N PRO A 169 -14.93 4.96 10.15
CA PRO A 169 -15.67 5.16 11.39
C PRO A 169 -14.79 4.80 12.59
N GLY A 170 -14.83 5.57 13.68
CA GLY A 170 -13.95 5.37 14.82
C GLY A 170 -13.96 3.92 15.35
N PHE A 171 -15.11 3.24 15.31
CA PHE A 171 -15.25 1.82 15.70
C PHE A 171 -14.48 0.84 14.80
N ALA A 172 -14.24 1.18 13.53
CA ALA A 172 -13.52 0.33 12.59
C ALA A 172 -12.06 0.17 13.03
N ARG A 173 -11.42 1.23 13.53
CA ARG A 173 -10.06 1.15 14.10
C ARG A 173 -10.01 0.24 15.33
N TYR A 174 -11.05 0.27 16.18
CA TYR A 174 -11.19 -0.67 17.29
C TYR A 174 -11.34 -2.12 16.82
N LEU A 175 -12.14 -2.38 15.78
CA LEU A 175 -12.29 -3.71 15.19
C LEU A 175 -10.96 -4.22 14.62
N VAL A 176 -10.25 -3.36 13.89
CA VAL A 176 -8.93 -3.72 13.33
C VAL A 176 -7.93 -4.02 14.43
N HIS A 177 -7.84 -3.17 15.45
CA HIS A 177 -6.90 -3.39 16.55
C HIS A 177 -7.22 -4.66 17.36
N TYR A 178 -8.47 -4.82 17.79
CA TYR A 178 -8.84 -5.89 18.72
C TYR A 178 -9.14 -7.23 18.04
N TRP A 179 -9.47 -7.24 16.75
CA TRP A 179 -9.83 -8.46 16.01
C TRP A 179 -8.79 -8.80 14.95
N TYR A 180 -8.63 -7.95 13.93
CA TYR A 180 -7.79 -8.27 12.78
C TYR A 180 -6.30 -8.30 13.12
N CYS A 181 -5.80 -7.42 13.98
CA CYS A 181 -4.40 -7.46 14.39
C CYS A 181 -4.06 -8.71 15.23
N ARG A 182 -5.04 -9.51 15.66
CA ARG A 182 -4.79 -10.79 16.35
C ARG A 182 -4.25 -11.86 15.39
N THR A 183 -4.64 -11.83 14.12
CA THR A 183 -4.02 -12.68 13.12
C THR A 183 -2.63 -12.12 12.84
N GLN A 184 -1.61 -12.97 12.76
CA GLN A 184 -0.25 -12.55 12.39
C GLN A 184 0.34 -11.43 13.27
N GLN A 185 -0.02 -11.36 14.57
CA GLN A 185 0.42 -10.30 15.52
C GLN A 185 1.91 -9.93 15.43
N GLY A 186 2.77 -10.93 15.25
CA GLY A 186 4.20 -10.71 15.18
C GLY A 186 4.64 -9.94 13.92
N ALA A 187 3.83 -9.87 12.87
CA ALA A 187 4.15 -9.17 11.62
C ALA A 187 3.86 -7.67 11.75
N TRP A 188 2.82 -7.34 12.51
CA TRP A 188 2.41 -5.96 12.74
C TRP A 188 3.41 -5.16 13.58
N ARG A 189 4.37 -5.82 14.24
CA ARG A 189 5.46 -5.14 14.95
C ARG A 189 6.42 -4.35 14.03
N PHE A 190 6.41 -4.65 12.74
CA PHE A 190 7.23 -3.96 11.73
C PHE A 190 6.56 -2.68 11.22
N LEU A 191 5.31 -2.43 11.60
CA LEU A 191 4.61 -1.20 11.25
C LEU A 191 5.24 0.00 12.00
N PRO A 192 5.42 1.15 11.32
CA PRO A 192 6.06 2.33 11.89
C PRO A 192 5.20 3.10 12.91
N TRP A 193 3.89 2.85 12.93
CA TRP A 193 2.93 3.57 13.79
C TRP A 193 2.37 2.66 14.90
N ASP A 194 1.72 3.28 15.88
CA ASP A 194 1.26 2.61 17.08
C ASP A 194 0.43 1.34 16.83
N ASN A 195 0.60 0.34 17.70
CA ASN A 195 -0.11 -0.94 17.62
C ASN A 195 -1.65 -0.78 17.63
N LEU A 196 -2.14 0.38 18.08
CA LEU A 196 -3.54 0.70 18.23
C LEU A 196 -4.19 1.24 16.94
N MET A 197 -3.44 1.32 15.82
CA MET A 197 -3.95 1.72 14.51
C MET A 197 -4.51 3.16 14.51
N TRP A 198 -3.96 4.03 15.34
CA TRP A 198 -4.33 5.45 15.41
C TRP A 198 -3.42 6.33 14.56
N GLY A 199 -2.34 5.78 13.99
CA GLY A 199 -1.42 6.50 13.11
C GLY A 199 -0.45 7.40 13.88
N MET A 200 -0.24 7.11 15.18
CA MET A 200 0.66 7.88 16.06
C MET A 200 2.09 7.35 15.96
N PRO A 201 3.11 8.22 15.90
CA PRO A 201 4.50 7.78 15.75
C PRO A 201 4.93 6.86 16.88
N ARG A 202 5.58 5.76 16.51
CA ARG A 202 6.21 4.84 17.45
C ARG A 202 7.70 4.76 17.15
N SER A 203 8.53 4.66 18.19
CA SER A 203 9.90 4.17 18.02
C SER A 203 9.83 2.73 17.49
N LEU A 204 10.42 2.47 16.32
CA LEU A 204 10.53 1.13 15.78
C LEU A 204 11.16 0.22 16.83
N ALA A 205 10.56 -0.95 17.06
CA ALA A 205 10.93 -1.85 18.16
C ALA A 205 12.36 -2.46 18.05
N PHE A 206 13.07 -2.15 16.97
CA PHE A 206 14.35 -2.74 16.58
C PHE A 206 15.53 -1.76 16.60
N LEU A 207 15.30 -0.49 16.95
CA LEU A 207 16.37 0.48 17.17
C LEU A 207 16.72 0.49 18.67
N ASN A 208 17.66 -0.38 19.06
CA ASN A 208 18.40 -0.30 20.33
C ASN A 208 19.89 -0.10 20.04
#